data_AF-A0A8H5DI85-F1
#
_entry.id   AF-A0A8H5DI85-F1
#
_cell.length_a   1.000
_cell.length_b   1.000
_cell.length_c   1.000
_cell.angle_alpha   90.00
_cell.angle_beta   90.00
_cell.angle_gamma   90.00
#
_symmetry.space_group_name_H-M   'P 1'
#
loop_
_entity.id
_entity.type
_entity.pdbx_description
1 polymer ?
#
loop_
_entity_poly.entity_id
_entity_poly.type
_entity_poly.pdbx_seq_one_letter_code
_entity_poly.pdbx_strand_id
1 'polypeptide(L)'
;MIPTTTTPVPTPTPAPAPAPAPAPAPAPTTTPIPAWPSTVSSLRQILSIDTGAKLDCHGQTRTNARCRNGVSESNSSLVASLLDQIVVHGSLSAAHSALSRVAHLVMCKRYHQDQGPLRLAVWEAILKPVTEVVVKREDQESTLTSSKETVGASKDTLVVTPVVEVKQESLSKDDTPTKRTTSRLRSHSSPSTPTKSSPKHIFSKETPCKDPVIKHKFKTYGLQRSTVETNRKIKEILLRPLRGEEKKRDGEIYLYTFPETYHDAQPYLKIGYSKDVDARMAQWKAQCGYESQVLGHFKSEHYAKIEKLVQAHLHNQRKTEVGCPTCRVWHKEWFDVDFMTALTIVGMWTDWMRKLPYDDDGGNLLEKWRLRVEGLDMTDPDCWTLLERDVFDDDVDESEISEGDESFSWTNYDQFELSGGDTAELSDTDESELSDTGDEYDSKGLADDGDEE
;
A
#
# COMPACT_ATOMS: atom_id res chain seq x y z
N MET A 1 69.08 -22.68 -84.02
CA MET A 1 68.62 -21.50 -83.26
C MET A 1 67.12 -21.42 -83.44
N ILE A 2 66.35 -21.83 -82.43
CA ILE A 2 64.88 -21.81 -82.47
C ILE A 2 64.45 -20.89 -81.33
N PRO A 3 63.78 -19.75 -81.64
CA PRO A 3 63.44 -18.75 -80.64
C PRO A 3 62.24 -19.20 -79.80
N THR A 4 62.41 -19.07 -78.49
CA THR A 4 61.41 -19.21 -77.44
C THR A 4 60.39 -18.08 -77.50
N THR A 5 59.13 -18.42 -77.79
CA THR A 5 57.97 -17.52 -77.70
C THR A 5 57.49 -17.50 -76.26
N THR A 6 57.68 -16.36 -75.57
CA THR A 6 57.15 -16.09 -74.24
C THR A 6 55.66 -15.75 -74.30
N THR A 7 54.83 -16.61 -73.70
CA THR A 7 53.38 -16.41 -73.54
C THR A 7 53.11 -15.43 -72.38
N PRO A 8 52.21 -14.43 -72.55
CA PRO A 8 51.93 -13.45 -71.50
C PRO A 8 51.12 -14.05 -70.35
N VAL A 9 51.51 -13.66 -69.14
CA VAL A 9 50.85 -14.01 -67.86
C VAL A 9 49.49 -13.30 -67.77
N PRO A 10 48.40 -14.01 -67.46
CA PRO A 10 47.09 -13.38 -67.30
C PRO A 10 47.01 -12.52 -66.03
N THR A 11 46.52 -11.30 -66.19
CA THR A 11 46.25 -10.32 -65.14
C THR A 11 45.20 -10.86 -64.15
N PRO A 12 45.42 -10.76 -62.83
CA PRO A 12 44.45 -11.24 -61.85
C PRO A 12 43.18 -10.39 -61.84
N THR A 13 42.03 -11.08 -61.88
CA THR A 13 40.69 -10.51 -61.75
C THR A 13 40.50 -9.84 -60.39
N PRO A 14 39.98 -8.60 -60.31
CA PRO A 14 39.75 -7.92 -59.04
C PRO A 14 38.66 -8.63 -58.22
N ALA A 15 38.91 -8.72 -56.91
CA ALA A 15 37.99 -9.35 -55.96
C ALA A 15 36.66 -8.56 -55.86
N PRO A 16 35.51 -9.25 -55.76
CA PRO A 16 34.21 -8.60 -55.65
C PRO A 16 34.10 -7.82 -54.34
N ALA A 17 33.48 -6.64 -54.42
CA ALA A 17 33.23 -5.77 -53.29
C ALA A 17 32.33 -6.45 -52.23
N PRO A 18 32.58 -6.21 -50.92
CA PRO A 18 31.78 -6.79 -49.85
C PRO A 18 30.33 -6.30 -49.92
N ALA A 19 29.40 -7.23 -49.74
CA ALA A 19 27.97 -6.94 -49.72
C ALA A 19 27.62 -5.95 -48.59
N PRO A 20 26.70 -5.00 -48.82
CA PRO A 20 26.28 -4.04 -47.81
C PRO A 20 25.67 -4.75 -46.60
N ALA A 21 26.02 -4.27 -45.39
CA ALA A 21 25.48 -4.78 -44.14
C ALA A 21 23.94 -4.67 -44.14
N PRO A 22 23.21 -5.71 -43.67
CA PRO A 22 21.75 -5.69 -43.62
C PRO A 22 21.29 -4.54 -42.74
N ALA A 23 20.29 -3.80 -43.24
CA ALA A 23 19.66 -2.71 -42.49
C ALA A 23 19.13 -3.22 -41.13
N PRO A 24 19.24 -2.42 -40.06
CA PRO A 24 18.71 -2.79 -38.75
C PRO A 24 17.22 -3.07 -38.85
N ALA A 25 16.79 -4.22 -38.28
CA ALA A 25 15.40 -4.62 -38.26
C ALA A 25 14.55 -3.53 -37.56
N PRO A 26 13.35 -3.22 -38.07
CA PRO A 26 12.45 -2.26 -37.44
C PRO A 26 12.13 -2.72 -36.01
N ALA A 27 12.18 -1.79 -35.05
CA ALA A 27 11.75 -2.04 -33.68
C ALA A 27 10.30 -2.56 -33.67
N PRO A 28 9.96 -3.55 -32.81
CA PRO A 28 8.61 -4.08 -32.76
C PRO A 28 7.63 -2.95 -32.37
N THR A 29 6.72 -2.62 -33.27
CA THR A 29 5.61 -1.71 -33.01
C THR A 29 4.68 -2.39 -32.00
N THR A 30 4.81 -2.03 -30.72
CA THR A 30 3.91 -2.46 -29.66
C THR A 30 2.56 -1.78 -29.88
N THR A 31 1.60 -2.51 -30.44
CA THR A 31 0.21 -2.07 -30.47
C THR A 31 -0.25 -1.80 -29.03
N PRO A 32 -0.75 -0.61 -28.69
CA PRO A 32 -1.19 -0.30 -27.34
C PRO A 32 -2.34 -1.24 -26.95
N ILE A 33 -2.17 -1.94 -25.83
CA ILE A 33 -3.20 -2.82 -25.27
C ILE A 33 -4.20 -1.93 -24.50
N PRO A 34 -5.48 -1.90 -24.90
CA PRO A 34 -6.42 -0.88 -24.42
C PRO A 34 -7.06 -1.18 -23.05
N ALA A 35 -6.88 -2.37 -22.48
CA ALA A 35 -7.48 -2.80 -21.22
C ALA A 35 -6.71 -3.97 -20.59
N TRP A 36 -6.80 -4.12 -19.26
CA TRP A 36 -6.17 -5.23 -18.53
C TRP A 36 -6.62 -6.58 -19.08
N PRO A 37 -5.72 -7.58 -19.23
CA PRO A 37 -6.10 -8.87 -19.79
C PRO A 37 -7.15 -9.56 -18.92
N SER A 38 -8.32 -9.81 -19.51
CA SER A 38 -9.46 -10.50 -18.87
C SER A 38 -9.38 -12.02 -18.93
N THR A 39 -8.37 -12.58 -19.61
CA THR A 39 -8.17 -14.03 -19.74
C THR A 39 -6.69 -14.39 -19.63
N VAL A 40 -6.41 -15.59 -19.09
CA VAL A 40 -5.03 -16.11 -18.97
C VAL A 40 -4.37 -16.25 -20.34
N SER A 41 -5.11 -16.64 -21.38
CA SER A 41 -4.58 -16.75 -22.74
C SER A 41 -4.10 -15.41 -23.28
N SER A 42 -4.88 -14.34 -23.06
CA SER A 42 -4.48 -12.97 -23.44
C SER A 42 -3.25 -12.52 -22.65
N LEU A 43 -3.23 -12.74 -21.33
CA LEU A 43 -2.08 -12.43 -20.49
C LEU A 43 -0.81 -13.17 -20.94
N ARG A 44 -0.91 -14.48 -21.24
CA ARG A 44 0.22 -15.27 -21.76
C ARG A 44 0.74 -14.71 -23.07
N GLN A 45 -0.15 -14.34 -23.99
CA GLN A 45 0.23 -13.75 -25.27
C GLN A 45 0.98 -12.42 -25.07
N ILE A 46 0.45 -11.54 -24.22
CA ILE A 46 1.05 -10.24 -23.89
C ILE A 46 2.45 -10.42 -23.27
N LEU A 47 2.58 -11.32 -22.29
CA LEU A 47 3.84 -11.59 -21.59
C LEU A 47 4.80 -12.51 -22.37
N SER A 48 4.38 -12.97 -23.55
CA SER A 48 5.06 -13.97 -24.38
C SER A 48 5.45 -15.21 -23.56
N ILE A 49 4.50 -15.76 -22.81
CA ILE A 49 4.61 -17.03 -22.06
C ILE A 49 4.04 -18.15 -22.93
N ASP A 50 4.70 -19.32 -22.97
CA ASP A 50 4.22 -20.45 -23.78
C ASP A 50 2.81 -20.89 -23.33
N THR A 51 1.99 -21.30 -24.30
CA THR A 51 0.61 -21.76 -24.09
C THR A 51 0.49 -23.27 -23.90
N GLY A 52 1.60 -24.01 -24.02
CA GLY A 52 1.63 -25.46 -23.85
C GLY A 52 1.60 -25.91 -22.39
N ALA A 53 1.19 -27.16 -22.16
CA ALA A 53 1.22 -27.81 -20.84
C ALA A 53 2.65 -27.92 -20.25
N LYS A 54 3.67 -27.82 -21.11
CA LYS A 54 5.08 -27.82 -20.74
C LYS A 54 5.69 -26.48 -21.13
N LEU A 55 6.20 -25.75 -20.14
CA LEU A 55 6.84 -24.46 -20.36
C LEU A 55 8.34 -24.65 -20.64
N ASP A 56 8.85 -23.95 -21.64
CA ASP A 56 10.29 -23.83 -21.85
C ASP A 56 10.82 -22.60 -21.12
N CYS A 57 12.03 -22.72 -20.60
CA CYS A 57 12.69 -21.64 -19.86
C CYS A 57 12.70 -20.32 -20.66
N HIS A 58 12.31 -19.23 -20.00
CA HIS A 58 12.32 -17.89 -20.63
C HIS A 58 13.67 -17.17 -20.54
N GLY A 59 14.66 -17.79 -19.91
CA GLY A 59 16.00 -17.25 -19.76
C GLY A 59 16.78 -17.21 -21.06
N GLN A 60 17.69 -16.25 -21.17
CA GLN A 60 18.62 -16.08 -22.28
C GLN A 60 19.95 -16.75 -21.95
N THR A 61 20.48 -17.50 -22.91
CA THR A 61 21.82 -18.08 -22.83
C THR A 61 22.89 -17.03 -23.12
N ARG A 62 24.17 -17.38 -22.96
CA ARG A 62 25.31 -16.52 -23.30
C ARG A 62 25.35 -16.06 -24.76
N THR A 63 24.66 -16.77 -25.66
CA THR A 63 24.52 -16.40 -27.08
C THR A 63 23.27 -15.57 -27.35
N ASN A 64 22.62 -15.05 -26.31
CA ASN A 64 21.34 -14.35 -26.36
C ASN A 64 20.18 -15.17 -26.98
N ALA A 65 20.34 -16.49 -27.05
CA ALA A 65 19.29 -17.39 -27.53
C ALA A 65 18.39 -17.78 -26.36
N ARG A 66 17.09 -18.00 -26.63
CA ARG A 66 16.15 -18.50 -25.63
C ARG A 66 16.56 -19.90 -25.18
N CYS A 67 16.62 -20.11 -23.86
CA CYS A 67 16.89 -21.42 -23.28
C CYS A 67 15.78 -22.42 -23.64
N ARG A 68 16.16 -23.64 -24.00
CA ARG A 68 15.22 -24.74 -24.32
C ARG A 68 15.07 -25.77 -23.20
N ASN A 69 15.54 -25.44 -22.00
CA ASN A 69 15.37 -26.32 -20.86
C ASN A 69 13.91 -26.26 -20.41
N GLY A 70 13.27 -27.40 -20.25
CA GLY A 70 11.92 -27.48 -19.69
C GLY A 70 11.89 -26.98 -18.25
N VAL A 71 10.85 -26.22 -17.92
CA VAL A 71 10.46 -25.90 -16.56
C VAL A 71 9.82 -27.14 -15.93
N SER A 72 9.97 -27.33 -14.61
CA SER A 72 9.37 -28.48 -13.93
C SER A 72 7.84 -28.43 -14.03
N GLU A 73 7.19 -29.60 -14.01
CA GLU A 73 5.72 -29.69 -14.05
C GLU A 73 5.09 -28.94 -12.87
N SER A 74 5.64 -29.10 -11.66
CA SER A 74 5.19 -28.37 -10.47
C SER A 74 5.26 -26.84 -10.64
N ASN A 75 6.35 -26.31 -11.21
CA ASN A 75 6.45 -24.88 -11.49
C ASN A 75 5.48 -24.46 -12.60
N SER A 76 5.28 -25.30 -13.62
CA SER A 76 4.35 -25.01 -14.72
C SER A 76 2.90 -24.91 -14.21
N SER A 77 2.49 -25.81 -13.31
CA SER A 77 1.19 -25.76 -12.64
C SER A 77 1.04 -24.53 -11.73
N LEU A 78 2.09 -24.16 -11.00
CA LEU A 78 2.08 -22.96 -10.16
C LEU A 78 2.05 -21.67 -10.99
N VAL A 79 2.73 -21.65 -12.14
CA VAL A 79 2.65 -20.53 -13.09
C VAL A 79 1.22 -20.40 -13.61
N ALA A 80 0.54 -21.50 -13.94
CA ALA A 80 -0.84 -21.44 -14.38
C ALA A 80 -1.76 -20.80 -13.31
N SER A 81 -1.70 -21.27 -12.06
CA SER A 81 -2.54 -20.72 -10.99
C SER A 81 -2.22 -19.28 -10.60
N LEU A 82 -0.95 -18.85 -10.75
CA LEU A 82 -0.56 -17.45 -10.54
C LEU A 82 -1.04 -16.55 -11.68
N LEU A 83 -1.07 -17.04 -12.92
CA LEU A 83 -1.62 -16.29 -14.06
C LEU A 83 -3.13 -16.09 -13.90
N ASP A 84 -3.86 -17.10 -13.39
CA ASP A 84 -5.27 -16.92 -13.02
C ASP A 84 -5.44 -15.82 -11.97
N GLN A 85 -4.60 -15.80 -10.93
CA GLN A 85 -4.61 -14.74 -9.91
C GLN A 85 -4.32 -13.36 -10.50
N ILE A 86 -3.34 -13.23 -11.39
CA ILE A 86 -2.98 -11.95 -12.04
C ILE A 86 -4.16 -11.39 -12.85
N VAL A 87 -4.89 -12.26 -13.55
CA VAL A 87 -6.12 -11.85 -14.27
C VAL A 87 -7.18 -11.37 -13.29
N VAL A 88 -7.40 -12.10 -12.19
CA VAL A 88 -8.38 -11.74 -11.14
C VAL A 88 -8.01 -10.44 -10.42
N HIS A 89 -6.72 -10.16 -10.22
CA HIS A 89 -6.27 -8.93 -9.55
C HIS A 89 -6.61 -7.65 -10.33
N GLY A 90 -6.83 -7.72 -11.65
CA GLY A 90 -7.36 -6.60 -12.43
C GLY A 90 -6.43 -5.40 -12.66
N SER A 91 -5.30 -5.31 -11.95
CA SER A 91 -4.37 -4.18 -12.02
C SER A 91 -2.90 -4.63 -11.88
N LEU A 92 -1.97 -3.80 -12.38
CA LEU A 92 -0.53 -4.06 -12.27
C LEU A 92 -0.07 -4.02 -10.80
N SER A 93 -0.61 -3.10 -10.02
CA SER A 93 -0.26 -2.91 -8.61
C SER A 93 -0.63 -4.15 -7.79
N ALA A 94 -1.90 -4.59 -7.87
CA ALA A 94 -2.39 -5.76 -7.15
C ALA A 94 -1.72 -7.06 -7.62
N ALA A 95 -1.42 -7.16 -8.92
CA ALA A 95 -0.80 -8.36 -9.51
C ALA A 95 0.72 -8.46 -9.32
N HIS A 96 1.41 -7.40 -8.86
CA HIS A 96 2.87 -7.31 -8.90
C HIS A 96 3.59 -8.49 -8.22
N SER A 97 3.15 -8.90 -7.02
CA SER A 97 3.74 -10.03 -6.28
C SER A 97 3.59 -11.35 -7.04
N ALA A 98 2.41 -11.61 -7.60
CA ALA A 98 2.16 -12.79 -8.41
C ALA A 98 2.99 -12.75 -9.70
N LEU A 99 3.10 -11.59 -10.36
CA LEU A 99 3.89 -11.38 -11.57
C LEU A 99 5.38 -11.63 -11.32
N SER A 100 5.90 -11.12 -10.20
CA SER A 100 7.28 -11.35 -9.76
C SER A 100 7.57 -12.84 -9.54
N ARG A 101 6.65 -13.57 -8.88
CA ARG A 101 6.78 -15.02 -8.70
C ARG A 101 6.75 -15.76 -10.04
N VAL A 102 5.86 -15.39 -10.96
CA VAL A 102 5.82 -15.98 -12.30
C VAL A 102 7.14 -15.74 -13.03
N ALA A 103 7.72 -14.53 -12.96
CA ALA A 103 8.97 -14.19 -13.64
C ALA A 103 10.15 -15.10 -13.22
N HIS A 104 10.19 -15.55 -11.97
CA HIS A 104 11.17 -16.52 -11.49
C HIS A 104 10.80 -17.97 -11.89
N LEU A 105 9.53 -18.34 -11.78
CA LEU A 105 9.09 -19.72 -12.01
C LEU A 105 9.17 -20.15 -13.48
N VAL A 106 9.06 -19.21 -14.43
CA VAL A 106 9.25 -19.48 -15.87
C VAL A 106 10.72 -19.68 -16.27
N MET A 107 11.66 -19.57 -15.33
CA MET A 107 13.08 -19.80 -15.53
C MET A 107 13.50 -21.18 -15.05
N CYS A 108 14.47 -21.82 -15.71
CA CYS A 108 15.01 -23.08 -15.21
C CYS A 108 15.83 -22.84 -13.92
N LYS A 109 15.55 -23.65 -12.89
CA LYS A 109 16.15 -23.51 -11.54
C LYS A 109 17.69 -23.48 -11.53
N ARG A 110 18.33 -24.13 -12.49
CA ARG A 110 19.79 -24.33 -12.50
C ARG A 110 20.60 -23.15 -13.03
N TYR A 111 20.05 -22.34 -13.94
CA TYR A 111 20.90 -21.44 -14.74
C TYR A 111 20.37 -20.02 -14.92
N HIS A 112 19.07 -19.75 -14.79
CA HIS A 112 18.50 -18.47 -15.22
C HIS A 112 17.53 -17.83 -14.20
N GLN A 113 17.53 -18.28 -12.95
CA GLN A 113 16.66 -17.71 -11.91
C GLN A 113 16.99 -16.24 -11.60
N ASP A 114 18.26 -15.88 -11.74
CA ASP A 114 18.81 -14.52 -11.62
C ASP A 114 18.28 -13.55 -12.68
N GLN A 115 17.75 -14.05 -13.80
CA GLN A 115 17.14 -13.24 -14.84
C GLN A 115 15.67 -12.88 -14.55
N GLY A 116 15.10 -13.39 -13.46
CA GLY A 116 13.73 -13.13 -13.03
C GLY A 116 13.41 -11.64 -12.88
N PRO A 117 14.19 -10.85 -12.13
CA PRO A 117 13.96 -9.41 -11.96
C PRO A 117 14.00 -8.62 -13.27
N LEU A 118 14.93 -8.95 -14.17
CA LEU A 118 15.00 -8.32 -15.49
C LEU A 118 13.74 -8.62 -16.32
N ARG A 119 13.24 -9.87 -16.24
CA ARG A 119 12.01 -10.27 -16.93
C ARG A 119 10.78 -9.57 -16.37
N LEU A 120 10.72 -9.39 -15.04
CA LEU A 120 9.66 -8.63 -14.38
C LEU A 120 9.61 -7.18 -14.88
N ALA A 121 10.74 -6.49 -14.93
CA ALA A 121 10.80 -5.10 -15.41
C ALA A 121 10.31 -4.95 -16.86
N VAL A 122 10.62 -5.92 -17.74
CA VAL A 122 10.09 -5.95 -19.11
C VAL A 122 8.57 -6.11 -19.11
N TRP A 123 8.03 -7.00 -18.27
CA TRP A 123 6.60 -7.22 -18.17
C TRP A 123 5.84 -6.02 -17.60
N GLU A 124 6.41 -5.35 -16.60
CA GLU A 124 5.86 -4.10 -16.07
C GLU A 124 5.82 -3.01 -17.13
N ALA A 125 6.88 -2.86 -17.94
CA ALA A 125 6.89 -1.89 -19.03
C ALA A 125 5.81 -2.18 -20.09
N ILE A 126 5.49 -3.45 -20.33
CA ILE A 126 4.41 -3.86 -21.25
C ILE A 126 3.03 -3.58 -20.65
N LEU A 127 2.85 -3.81 -19.35
CA LEU A 127 1.55 -3.71 -18.67
C LEU A 127 1.23 -2.29 -18.17
N LYS A 128 2.24 -1.45 -17.90
CA LYS A 128 2.06 -0.09 -17.36
C LYS A 128 1.17 0.81 -18.23
N PRO A 129 1.29 0.85 -19.57
CA PRO A 129 0.42 1.67 -20.42
C PRO A 129 -1.06 1.24 -20.36
N VAL A 130 -1.32 -0.02 -20.03
CA VAL A 130 -2.67 -0.58 -19.92
C VAL A 130 -3.43 0.03 -18.74
N THR A 131 -2.70 0.46 -17.70
CA THR A 131 -3.26 1.11 -16.51
C THR A 131 -3.64 2.56 -16.76
N GLU A 132 -2.92 3.29 -17.62
CA GLU A 132 -3.14 4.73 -17.85
C GLU A 132 -4.30 5.03 -18.83
N VAL A 133 -4.64 4.10 -19.72
CA VAL A 133 -5.68 4.31 -20.76
C VAL A 133 -7.11 4.18 -20.20
N VAL A 134 -7.31 3.45 -19.10
CA VAL A 134 -8.63 3.35 -18.45
C VAL A 134 -9.04 4.68 -17.82
N VAL A 135 -8.07 5.45 -17.32
CA VAL A 135 -8.32 6.74 -16.63
C VAL A 135 -8.69 7.86 -17.59
N LYS A 136 -8.19 7.84 -18.84
CA LYS A 136 -8.40 8.94 -19.81
C LYS A 136 -9.66 8.82 -20.66
N ARG A 137 -10.34 7.67 -20.66
CA ARG A 137 -11.44 7.43 -21.61
C ARG A 137 -12.81 7.90 -21.13
N GLU A 138 -12.96 8.28 -19.85
CA GLU A 138 -14.22 8.80 -19.31
C GLU A 138 -14.39 10.33 -19.51
N ASP A 139 -13.33 11.07 -19.84
CA ASP A 139 -13.37 12.53 -20.00
C ASP A 139 -13.57 13.03 -21.46
N GLN A 140 -13.72 12.13 -22.44
CA GLN A 140 -13.81 12.51 -23.87
C GLN A 140 -15.05 12.02 -24.63
N GLU A 141 -16.14 11.67 -23.94
CA GLU A 141 -17.42 11.41 -24.60
C GLU A 141 -18.52 12.34 -24.07
N SER A 142 -18.33 13.66 -24.21
CA SER A 142 -19.40 14.68 -24.13
C SER A 142 -18.91 16.03 -24.65
N THR A 143 -18.70 16.17 -25.96
CA THR A 143 -18.92 17.42 -26.71
C THR A 143 -18.60 17.23 -28.19
N LEU A 144 -19.61 16.83 -28.98
CA LEU A 144 -19.62 17.06 -30.42
C LEU A 144 -20.74 18.05 -30.74
N THR A 145 -20.38 19.34 -30.82
CA THR A 145 -21.08 20.34 -31.65
C THR A 145 -20.20 21.57 -31.86
N SER A 146 -19.84 21.83 -33.14
CA SER A 146 -19.70 23.16 -33.78
C SER A 146 -18.66 24.13 -33.18
N SER A 147 -17.63 24.68 -33.84
CA SER A 147 -17.37 24.96 -35.25
C SER A 147 -15.96 25.56 -35.40
N LYS A 148 -15.47 25.53 -36.65
CA LYS A 148 -14.61 26.52 -37.35
C LYS A 148 -13.09 26.45 -37.24
N GLU A 149 -12.54 26.07 -38.40
CA GLU A 149 -11.24 26.44 -38.95
C GLU A 149 -10.81 27.88 -38.65
N THR A 150 -9.57 28.08 -38.21
CA THR A 150 -8.68 29.08 -38.82
C THR A 150 -7.22 28.68 -38.68
N VAL A 151 -6.48 29.01 -39.72
CA VAL A 151 -5.11 28.63 -40.07
C VAL A 151 -4.05 29.35 -39.23
N GLY A 152 -3.10 28.57 -38.70
CA GLY A 152 -1.65 28.77 -38.76
C GLY A 152 -1.01 30.04 -38.19
N ALA A 153 -0.08 29.86 -37.24
CA ALA A 153 1.29 30.39 -37.34
C ALA A 153 2.19 29.79 -36.24
N SER A 154 3.26 29.14 -36.70
CA SER A 154 4.44 28.75 -35.92
C SER A 154 5.21 29.98 -35.43
N LYS A 155 5.80 29.89 -34.23
CA LYS A 155 7.14 30.43 -33.98
C LYS A 155 7.81 29.80 -32.76
N ASP A 156 8.98 29.23 -33.04
CA ASP A 156 10.07 28.94 -32.10
C ASP A 156 10.37 30.12 -31.18
N THR A 157 10.80 29.87 -29.95
CA THR A 157 11.98 30.54 -29.35
C THR A 157 12.57 29.72 -28.21
N LEU A 158 13.88 29.62 -28.28
CA LEU A 158 14.89 28.96 -27.46
C LEU A 158 15.17 29.67 -26.13
N VAL A 159 15.57 28.87 -25.12
CA VAL A 159 16.62 29.11 -24.09
C VAL A 159 16.31 30.24 -23.09
N VAL A 160 16.38 30.02 -21.77
CA VAL A 160 17.58 30.16 -20.93
C VAL A 160 17.28 29.52 -19.56
N THR A 161 18.15 28.61 -19.12
CA THR A 161 18.34 28.24 -17.71
C THR A 161 19.32 29.21 -17.05
N PRO A 162 19.15 29.53 -15.76
CA PRO A 162 20.30 29.86 -14.92
C PRO A 162 20.50 28.81 -13.84
N VAL A 163 21.71 28.25 -13.90
CA VAL A 163 22.45 27.63 -12.80
C VAL A 163 22.64 28.67 -11.70
N VAL A 164 22.35 28.32 -10.44
CA VAL A 164 22.94 28.99 -9.29
C VAL A 164 23.56 27.95 -8.37
N GLU A 165 24.86 28.10 -8.22
CA GLU A 165 25.80 27.31 -7.47
C GLU A 165 26.02 27.95 -6.08
N VAL A 166 25.93 27.12 -5.04
CA VAL A 166 26.68 27.10 -3.77
C VAL A 166 26.95 28.43 -3.03
N LYS A 167 26.51 28.49 -1.77
CA LYS A 167 27.36 28.99 -0.68
C LYS A 167 27.08 28.28 0.65
N GLN A 168 27.94 27.32 0.99
CA GLN A 168 28.17 26.89 2.36
C GLN A 168 28.96 27.98 3.08
N GLU A 169 28.47 28.42 4.24
CA GLU A 169 29.26 29.17 5.21
C GLU A 169 29.46 28.35 6.47
N SER A 170 30.74 28.15 6.77
CA SER A 170 31.32 27.55 7.96
C SER A 170 32.06 28.64 8.74
N LEU A 171 31.85 28.74 10.06
CA LEU A 171 32.77 29.31 11.07
C LEU A 171 32.08 29.22 12.45
N SER A 172 32.31 28.19 13.28
CA SER A 172 33.36 27.98 14.31
C SER A 172 33.50 29.04 15.44
N LYS A 173 33.42 28.51 16.68
CA LYS A 173 34.07 28.92 17.96
C LYS A 173 33.52 30.15 18.70
N ASP A 174 33.51 30.24 20.04
CA ASP A 174 34.03 29.42 21.15
C ASP A 174 33.29 29.83 22.46
N ASP A 175 33.58 29.08 23.53
CA ASP A 175 33.54 29.44 24.96
C ASP A 175 32.38 28.96 25.88
N THR A 176 32.78 27.98 26.70
CA THR A 176 32.26 27.45 27.97
C THR A 176 32.58 28.43 29.14
N PRO A 177 32.48 28.09 30.44
CA PRO A 177 31.59 27.20 31.22
C PRO A 177 31.01 27.90 32.48
N THR A 178 29.94 27.38 33.11
CA THR A 178 29.80 27.50 34.58
C THR A 178 29.08 26.31 35.20
N LYS A 179 29.79 25.67 36.14
CA LYS A 179 29.38 24.58 37.02
C LYS A 179 28.34 25.06 38.04
N ARG A 180 27.38 24.21 38.40
CA ARG A 180 26.88 24.20 39.79
C ARG A 180 26.46 22.80 40.26
N THR A 181 27.30 22.31 41.17
CA THR A 181 27.18 21.15 42.03
C THR A 181 26.19 21.43 43.15
N THR A 182 25.31 20.48 43.48
CA THR A 182 24.86 20.25 44.86
C THR A 182 24.74 18.76 45.14
N SER A 183 25.61 18.32 46.03
CA SER A 183 25.65 17.04 46.72
C SER A 183 24.49 16.85 47.69
N ARG A 184 24.06 15.60 47.90
CA ARG A 184 23.62 15.15 49.23
C ARG A 184 24.01 13.70 49.47
N LEU A 185 25.04 13.51 50.29
CA LEU A 185 25.36 12.26 50.97
C LEU A 185 24.28 11.95 52.02
N ARG A 186 23.94 10.67 52.17
CA ARG A 186 23.75 10.07 53.50
C ARG A 186 24.23 8.63 53.47
N SER A 187 25.04 8.32 54.48
CA SER A 187 25.97 7.21 54.61
C SER A 187 25.48 6.12 55.57
N HIS A 188 26.29 5.05 55.64
CA HIS A 188 26.41 4.03 56.71
C HIS A 188 25.54 2.77 56.48
N SER A 189 26.01 1.51 56.56
CA SER A 189 27.25 0.94 57.12
C SER A 189 27.48 -0.49 56.59
N SER A 190 28.73 -0.93 56.51
CA SER A 190 29.15 -2.35 56.62
C SER A 190 30.08 -2.50 57.83
N PRO A 191 30.15 -3.69 58.45
CA PRO A 191 31.43 -4.43 58.48
C PRO A 191 31.21 -5.98 58.44
N SER A 192 31.89 -6.77 57.58
CA SER A 192 33.24 -7.35 57.70
C SER A 192 33.27 -8.90 57.89
N THR A 193 33.84 -9.58 56.89
CA THR A 193 34.86 -10.68 56.97
C THR A 193 34.39 -12.16 57.23
N PRO A 194 35.27 -13.20 57.10
CA PRO A 194 35.34 -14.04 55.89
C PRO A 194 35.43 -15.56 56.15
N THR A 195 34.88 -16.43 55.29
CA THR A 195 35.13 -17.88 55.45
C THR A 195 35.36 -18.60 54.12
N LYS A 196 36.61 -19.06 53.98
CA LYS A 196 37.05 -20.12 53.06
C LYS A 196 36.26 -21.41 53.33
N SER A 197 35.70 -22.00 52.29
CA SER A 197 35.78 -23.45 52.06
C SER A 197 35.40 -23.79 50.62
N SER A 198 36.35 -24.37 49.88
CA SER A 198 36.04 -25.19 48.70
C SER A 198 35.25 -26.42 49.16
N PRO A 199 34.31 -26.96 48.36
CA PRO A 199 34.67 -28.19 47.65
C PRO A 199 33.96 -28.46 46.30
N LYS A 200 34.71 -29.13 45.42
CA LYS A 200 34.28 -30.17 44.46
C LYS A 200 33.36 -29.73 43.30
N HIS A 201 34.00 -29.48 42.16
CA HIS A 201 33.42 -29.64 40.82
C HIS A 201 32.91 -31.07 40.63
N ILE A 202 31.61 -31.26 40.83
CA ILE A 202 30.87 -32.37 40.22
C ILE A 202 30.46 -31.87 38.85
N PHE A 203 31.08 -32.42 37.80
CA PHE A 203 30.61 -32.30 36.43
C PHE A 203 29.26 -33.04 36.33
N SER A 204 28.18 -32.36 36.72
CA SER A 204 26.84 -32.73 36.32
C SER A 204 26.77 -32.54 34.82
N LYS A 205 26.63 -33.64 34.08
CA LYS A 205 26.13 -33.61 32.70
C LYS A 205 24.76 -32.94 32.74
N GLU A 206 24.73 -31.65 32.44
CA GLU A 206 23.50 -30.93 32.18
C GLU A 206 22.87 -31.53 30.93
N THR A 207 21.90 -32.41 31.16
CA THR A 207 20.97 -32.82 30.13
C THR A 207 20.23 -31.56 29.70
N PRO A 208 20.26 -31.15 28.42
CA PRO A 208 19.56 -29.95 27.98
C PRO A 208 18.08 -30.08 28.34
N CYS A 209 17.61 -29.22 29.24
CA CYS A 209 16.19 -29.09 29.53
C CYS A 209 15.53 -28.64 28.24
N LYS A 210 14.88 -29.57 27.53
CA LYS A 210 14.05 -29.23 26.39
C LYS A 210 12.81 -28.58 26.97
N ASP A 211 12.87 -27.27 27.15
CA ASP A 211 11.71 -26.51 27.57
C ASP A 211 10.54 -26.84 26.64
N PRO A 212 9.35 -27.13 27.20
CA PRO A 212 8.21 -27.55 26.41
C PRO A 212 7.90 -26.48 25.36
N VAL A 213 7.92 -26.88 24.08
CA VAL A 213 7.61 -26.00 22.95
C VAL A 213 6.17 -25.50 23.11
N ILE A 214 6.01 -24.23 23.44
CA ILE A 214 4.72 -23.57 23.56
C ILE A 214 4.13 -23.39 22.16
N LYS A 215 3.01 -24.05 21.88
CA LYS A 215 2.32 -23.97 20.58
C LYS A 215 1.13 -23.04 20.67
N HIS A 216 1.12 -22.01 19.82
CA HIS A 216 -0.01 -21.12 19.68
C HIS A 216 -0.98 -21.69 18.63
N LYS A 217 -2.28 -21.60 18.88
CA LYS A 217 -3.30 -22.13 17.96
C LYS A 217 -4.11 -20.99 17.38
N PHE A 218 -4.27 -20.98 16.07
CA PHE A 218 -4.98 -19.93 15.35
C PHE A 218 -6.17 -20.47 14.58
N LYS A 219 -7.25 -19.68 14.53
CA LYS A 219 -8.40 -19.90 13.65
C LYS A 219 -8.66 -18.68 12.77
N THR A 220 -9.38 -18.86 11.68
CA THR A 220 -9.86 -17.76 10.83
C THR A 220 -10.74 -16.81 11.64
N TYR A 221 -10.61 -15.52 11.38
CA TYR A 221 -11.44 -14.50 12.01
C TYR A 221 -12.76 -14.34 11.25
N GLY A 222 -13.88 -14.67 11.90
CA GLY A 222 -15.22 -14.44 11.39
C GLY A 222 -15.50 -15.06 10.01
N LEU A 223 -16.57 -14.60 9.39
CA LEU A 223 -16.90 -14.92 8.00
C LEU A 223 -16.05 -14.07 7.06
N GLN A 224 -15.60 -14.68 5.97
CA GLN A 224 -14.93 -13.99 4.88
C GLN A 224 -15.87 -12.97 4.25
N ARG A 225 -15.33 -11.82 3.87
CA ARG A 225 -16.05 -10.74 3.19
C ARG A 225 -15.63 -10.68 1.73
N SER A 226 -16.57 -10.35 0.87
CA SER A 226 -16.25 -9.89 -0.48
C SER A 226 -15.46 -8.56 -0.45
N THR A 227 -14.82 -8.22 -1.58
CA THR A 227 -14.15 -6.93 -1.77
C THR A 227 -15.11 -5.76 -1.50
N VAL A 228 -16.31 -5.81 -2.07
CA VAL A 228 -17.33 -4.77 -1.90
C VAL A 228 -17.75 -4.59 -0.44
N GLU A 229 -17.96 -5.69 0.29
CA GLU A 229 -18.32 -5.62 1.72
C GLU A 229 -17.18 -5.06 2.58
N THR A 230 -15.94 -5.44 2.25
CA THR A 230 -14.74 -4.92 2.91
C THR A 230 -14.61 -3.42 2.66
N ASN A 231 -14.70 -2.99 1.41
CA ASN A 231 -14.62 -1.59 1.01
C ASN A 231 -15.76 -0.76 1.64
N ARG A 232 -17.00 -1.27 1.63
CA ARG A 232 -18.12 -0.60 2.31
C ARG A 232 -17.86 -0.41 3.79
N LYS A 233 -17.25 -1.39 4.47
CA LYS A 233 -16.92 -1.27 5.89
C LYS A 233 -15.85 -0.22 6.14
N ILE A 234 -14.83 -0.16 5.29
CA ILE A 234 -13.79 0.88 5.36
C ILE A 234 -14.42 2.26 5.14
N LYS A 235 -15.26 2.42 4.11
CA LYS A 235 -16.02 3.65 3.83
C LYS A 235 -16.83 4.11 5.03
N GLU A 236 -17.58 3.21 5.66
CA GLU A 236 -18.34 3.49 6.89
C GLU A 236 -17.43 3.99 8.03
N ILE A 237 -16.25 3.36 8.20
CA ILE A 237 -15.28 3.78 9.22
C ILE A 237 -14.74 5.18 8.91
N LEU A 238 -14.43 5.50 7.65
CA LEU A 238 -13.88 6.80 7.25
C LEU A 238 -14.89 7.95 7.45
N LEU A 239 -16.12 7.75 6.95
CA LEU A 239 -17.17 8.76 6.91
C LEU A 239 -17.72 9.12 8.29
N ARG A 240 -17.67 8.21 9.26
CA ARG A 240 -18.11 8.51 10.63
C ARG A 240 -17.12 9.43 11.35
N PRO A 241 -17.60 10.28 12.26
CA PRO A 241 -16.73 11.09 13.12
C PRO A 241 -15.76 10.26 13.97
N LEU A 242 -14.67 10.88 14.40
CA LEU A 242 -13.71 10.33 15.34
C LEU A 242 -14.35 10.15 16.72
N ARG A 243 -14.16 8.96 17.31
CA ARG A 243 -14.62 8.62 18.66
C ARG A 243 -13.52 8.87 19.70
N GLY A 244 -13.86 8.89 20.99
CA GLY A 244 -12.97 9.25 22.11
C GLY A 244 -11.47 8.92 21.93
N GLU A 245 -11.09 7.63 21.96
CA GLU A 245 -9.68 7.21 21.80
C GLU A 245 -9.08 7.56 20.43
N GLU A 246 -9.90 7.69 19.39
CA GLU A 246 -9.48 8.05 18.04
C GLU A 246 -9.15 9.54 17.92
N LYS A 247 -9.59 10.39 18.85
CA LYS A 247 -9.21 11.81 18.87
C LYS A 247 -7.78 12.04 19.38
N LYS A 248 -7.15 11.02 19.98
CA LYS A 248 -5.78 11.12 20.47
C LYS A 248 -4.80 11.24 19.30
N ARG A 249 -3.81 12.12 19.45
CA ARG A 249 -2.83 12.46 18.41
C ARG A 249 -1.42 11.92 18.70
N ASP A 250 -1.21 11.43 19.92
CA ASP A 250 0.10 11.06 20.46
C ASP A 250 0.25 9.54 20.60
N GLY A 251 0.33 8.83 19.47
CA GLY A 251 0.59 7.39 19.52
C GLY A 251 1.12 6.81 18.22
N GLU A 252 1.28 5.50 18.26
CA GLU A 252 1.99 4.75 17.24
C GLU A 252 1.25 3.45 16.91
N ILE A 253 1.21 3.12 15.62
CA ILE A 253 0.86 1.78 15.16
C ILE A 253 2.12 0.93 15.19
N TYR A 254 2.08 -0.26 15.77
CA TYR A 254 3.20 -1.18 15.77
C TYR A 254 2.84 -2.51 15.09
N LEU A 255 3.86 -3.16 14.53
CA LEU A 255 3.78 -4.48 13.96
C LEU A 255 4.85 -5.35 14.62
N TYR A 256 4.46 -6.55 15.06
CA TYR A 256 5.41 -7.54 15.54
C TYR A 256 5.02 -8.95 15.13
N THR A 257 5.96 -9.88 15.25
CA THR A 257 5.71 -11.32 15.15
C THR A 257 6.32 -12.06 16.35
N PHE A 258 6.05 -13.36 16.45
CA PHE A 258 6.70 -14.19 17.46
C PHE A 258 8.20 -14.30 17.19
N PRO A 259 9.03 -14.51 18.24
CA PRO A 259 10.45 -14.71 18.02
C PRO A 259 10.71 -16.03 17.28
N GLU A 260 11.85 -16.15 16.59
CA GLU A 260 12.22 -17.33 15.77
C GLU A 260 12.20 -18.66 16.53
N THR A 261 12.32 -18.61 17.87
CA THR A 261 12.22 -19.77 18.76
C THR A 261 10.83 -20.41 18.76
N TYR A 262 9.81 -19.72 18.25
CA TYR A 262 8.47 -20.24 18.04
C TYR A 262 8.36 -20.79 16.61
N HIS A 263 8.54 -22.11 16.48
CA HIS A 263 8.61 -22.82 15.21
C HIS A 263 7.23 -23.17 14.59
N ASP A 264 6.25 -22.28 14.70
CA ASP A 264 5.06 -22.44 13.85
C ASP A 264 5.45 -22.13 12.40
N ALA A 265 4.91 -22.94 11.47
CA ALA A 265 5.34 -22.95 10.07
C ALA A 265 5.06 -21.64 9.29
N GLN A 266 4.35 -20.68 9.91
CA GLN A 266 3.95 -19.44 9.27
C GLN A 266 3.90 -18.31 10.33
N PRO A 267 4.79 -17.31 10.27
CA PRO A 267 4.80 -16.24 11.25
C PRO A 267 3.61 -15.30 11.00
N TYR A 268 2.57 -15.41 11.81
CA TYR A 268 1.50 -14.42 11.81
C TYR A 268 2.03 -13.09 12.34
N LEU A 269 1.47 -12.00 11.82
CA LEU A 269 1.77 -10.64 12.28
C LEU A 269 0.71 -10.19 13.27
N LYS A 270 1.11 -9.50 14.32
CA LYS A 270 0.18 -8.73 15.15
C LYS A 270 0.33 -7.26 14.82
N ILE A 271 -0.78 -6.60 14.55
CA ILE A 271 -0.85 -5.15 14.31
C ILE A 271 -1.69 -4.54 15.43
N GLY A 272 -1.13 -3.57 16.13
CA GLY A 272 -1.84 -2.87 17.20
C GLY A 272 -1.36 -1.43 17.34
N TYR A 273 -1.85 -0.73 18.36
CA TYR A 273 -1.37 0.61 18.70
C TYR A 273 -0.96 0.76 20.16
N SER A 274 -0.09 1.74 20.43
CA SER A 274 0.26 2.18 21.78
C SER A 274 0.77 3.62 21.76
N LYS A 275 0.74 4.30 22.91
CA LYS A 275 1.49 5.54 23.11
C LYS A 275 2.98 5.28 23.35
N ASP A 276 3.28 4.13 23.94
CA ASP A 276 4.62 3.66 24.26
C ASP A 276 4.71 2.19 23.83
N VAL A 277 5.40 1.96 22.71
CA VAL A 277 5.52 0.62 22.11
C VAL A 277 6.37 -0.27 23.00
N ASP A 278 7.43 0.25 23.62
CA ASP A 278 8.34 -0.51 24.47
C ASP A 278 7.64 -1.00 25.74
N ALA A 279 6.91 -0.11 26.41
CA ALA A 279 6.09 -0.49 27.56
C ALA A 279 5.03 -1.54 27.19
N ARG A 280 4.44 -1.43 25.99
CA ARG A 280 3.47 -2.40 25.47
C ARG A 280 4.11 -3.76 25.17
N MET A 281 5.32 -3.80 24.61
CA MET A 281 6.06 -5.05 24.38
C MET A 281 6.47 -5.71 25.70
N ALA A 282 6.91 -4.92 26.69
CA ALA A 282 7.20 -5.41 28.03
C ALA A 282 5.95 -6.00 28.71
N GLN A 283 4.78 -5.36 28.52
CA GLN A 283 3.51 -5.90 28.99
C GLN A 283 3.18 -7.24 28.32
N TRP A 284 3.34 -7.37 26.99
CA TRP A 284 3.11 -8.64 26.31
C TRP A 284 4.07 -9.73 26.76
N LYS A 285 5.33 -9.39 27.00
CA LYS A 285 6.31 -10.33 27.58
C LYS A 285 5.86 -10.82 28.96
N ALA A 286 5.42 -9.91 29.82
CA ALA A 286 4.95 -10.25 31.17
C ALA A 286 3.64 -11.05 31.17
N GLN A 287 2.69 -10.70 30.30
CA GLN A 287 1.36 -11.33 30.28
C GLN A 287 1.35 -12.65 29.51
N CYS A 288 2.02 -12.70 28.36
CA CYS A 288 1.94 -13.81 27.42
C CYS A 288 3.18 -14.70 27.40
N GLY A 289 4.26 -14.30 28.08
CA GLY A 289 5.44 -15.14 28.28
C GLY A 289 6.35 -15.29 27.07
N TYR A 290 6.20 -14.44 26.05
CA TYR A 290 7.05 -14.44 24.85
C TYR A 290 7.65 -13.06 24.58
N GLU A 291 8.82 -13.02 23.95
CA GLU A 291 9.50 -11.78 23.56
C GLU A 291 9.15 -11.43 22.12
N SER A 292 8.23 -10.47 21.93
CA SER A 292 7.80 -10.02 20.62
C SER A 292 8.96 -9.51 19.77
N GLN A 293 9.06 -9.99 18.52
CA GLN A 293 9.98 -9.43 17.53
C GLN A 293 9.29 -8.26 16.83
N VAL A 294 9.56 -7.03 17.28
CA VAL A 294 9.03 -5.82 16.64
C VAL A 294 9.64 -5.67 15.25
N LEU A 295 8.78 -5.56 14.25
CA LEU A 295 9.19 -5.42 12.85
C LEU A 295 9.17 -3.96 12.39
N GLY A 296 8.31 -3.13 13.00
CA GLY A 296 8.23 -1.71 12.71
C GLY A 296 7.14 -1.01 13.51
N HIS A 297 7.20 0.31 13.54
CA HIS A 297 6.18 1.16 14.14
C HIS A 297 6.07 2.50 13.40
N PHE A 298 4.90 3.13 13.48
CA PHE A 298 4.53 4.32 12.74
C PHE A 298 3.86 5.33 13.68
N LYS A 299 4.50 6.48 13.86
CA LYS A 299 3.88 7.62 14.54
C LYS A 299 2.74 8.16 13.70
N SER A 300 1.58 8.35 14.31
CA SER A 300 0.44 8.95 13.63
C SER A 300 -0.58 9.51 14.60
N GLU A 301 -1.22 10.59 14.17
CA GLU A 301 -2.43 11.06 14.81
C GLU A 301 -3.57 10.07 14.55
N HIS A 302 -4.56 10.03 15.44
CA HIS A 302 -5.72 9.17 15.26
C HIS A 302 -5.36 7.68 15.08
N TYR A 303 -4.27 7.23 15.72
CA TYR A 303 -3.75 5.86 15.62
C TYR A 303 -4.82 4.78 15.91
N ALA A 304 -5.75 5.02 16.84
CA ALA A 304 -6.83 4.08 17.12
C ALA A 304 -7.83 3.94 15.95
N LYS A 305 -7.99 4.99 15.12
CA LYS A 305 -8.78 4.94 13.88
C LYS A 305 -8.03 4.17 12.80
N ILE A 306 -6.74 4.44 12.65
CA ILE A 306 -5.86 3.75 11.69
C ILE A 306 -5.86 2.25 11.95
N GLU A 307 -5.71 1.80 13.20
CA GLU A 307 -5.77 0.37 13.52
C GLU A 307 -7.09 -0.25 13.06
N LYS A 308 -8.23 0.42 13.26
CA LYS A 308 -9.54 -0.07 12.79
C LYS A 308 -9.64 -0.13 11.27
N LEU A 309 -9.07 0.85 10.57
CA LEU A 309 -9.00 0.87 9.11
C LEU A 309 -8.15 -0.29 8.59
N VAL A 310 -6.96 -0.50 9.16
CA VAL A 310 -6.07 -1.62 8.83
C VAL A 310 -6.76 -2.96 9.13
N GLN A 311 -7.38 -3.10 10.30
CA GLN A 311 -8.15 -4.30 10.67
C GLN A 311 -9.32 -4.58 9.73
N ALA A 312 -10.00 -3.54 9.24
CA ALA A 312 -11.09 -3.68 8.27
C ALA A 312 -10.55 -4.07 6.89
N HIS A 313 -9.47 -3.42 6.43
CA HIS A 313 -8.80 -3.71 5.16
C HIS A 313 -8.28 -5.15 5.12
N LEU A 314 -7.66 -5.62 6.21
CA LEU A 314 -7.10 -6.96 6.33
C LEU A 314 -8.10 -7.98 6.92
N HIS A 315 -9.41 -7.71 6.88
CA HIS A 315 -10.42 -8.53 7.58
C HIS A 315 -10.33 -10.02 7.24
N ASN A 316 -10.14 -10.34 5.95
CA ASN A 316 -10.06 -11.73 5.47
C ASN A 316 -8.79 -12.45 5.92
N GLN A 317 -7.69 -11.70 6.12
CA GLN A 317 -6.40 -12.20 6.59
C GLN A 317 -6.32 -12.29 8.11
N ARG A 318 -7.31 -11.76 8.85
CA ARG A 318 -7.31 -11.83 10.31
C ARG A 318 -7.39 -13.26 10.82
N LYS A 319 -6.66 -13.50 11.89
CA LYS A 319 -6.64 -14.72 12.70
C LYS A 319 -6.98 -14.38 14.14
N THR A 320 -7.59 -15.36 14.81
CA THR A 320 -7.79 -15.34 16.26
C THR A 320 -6.94 -16.41 16.87
N GLU A 321 -6.11 -16.03 17.84
CA GLU A 321 -5.40 -16.95 18.71
C GLU A 321 -6.41 -17.55 19.70
N VAL A 322 -6.60 -18.86 19.64
CA VAL A 322 -7.55 -19.56 20.49
C VAL A 322 -6.85 -19.98 21.78
N GLY A 323 -7.08 -19.20 22.82
CA GLY A 323 -6.57 -19.47 24.16
C GLY A 323 -5.05 -19.39 24.21
N CYS A 324 -4.51 -18.18 24.40
CA CYS A 324 -3.08 -17.99 24.57
C CYS A 324 -2.54 -18.93 25.66
N PRO A 325 -1.46 -19.70 25.40
CA PRO A 325 -1.00 -20.72 26.36
C PRO A 325 -0.67 -20.18 27.76
N THR A 326 -0.31 -18.90 27.84
CA THR A 326 0.08 -18.23 29.09
C THR A 326 -1.08 -17.45 29.71
N CYS A 327 -1.60 -16.42 29.02
CA CYS A 327 -2.65 -15.55 29.57
C CYS A 327 -4.08 -16.08 29.38
N ARG A 328 -4.27 -17.17 28.64
CA ARG A 328 -5.56 -17.85 28.40
C ARG A 328 -6.63 -17.03 27.66
N VAL A 329 -6.37 -15.76 27.35
CA VAL A 329 -7.29 -14.92 26.58
C VAL A 329 -7.16 -15.16 25.08
N TRP A 330 -8.15 -14.66 24.32
CA TRP A 330 -8.21 -14.80 22.87
C TRP A 330 -7.71 -13.52 22.21
N HIS A 331 -6.53 -13.58 21.58
CA HIS A 331 -6.00 -12.43 20.86
C HIS A 331 -6.58 -12.38 19.44
N LYS A 332 -7.24 -11.27 19.08
CA LYS A 332 -8.01 -11.12 17.83
C LYS A 332 -7.31 -10.30 16.74
N GLU A 333 -6.07 -9.90 16.98
CA GLU A 333 -5.34 -8.91 16.16
C GLU A 333 -4.17 -9.57 15.42
N TRP A 334 -4.28 -10.86 15.11
CA TRP A 334 -3.28 -11.58 14.34
C TRP A 334 -3.68 -11.59 12.86
N PHE A 335 -2.70 -11.64 11.97
CA PHE A 335 -2.88 -11.54 10.53
C PHE A 335 -1.98 -12.52 9.79
N ASP A 336 -2.55 -13.18 8.78
CA ASP A 336 -1.89 -14.09 7.85
C ASP A 336 -1.63 -13.36 6.54
N VAL A 337 -0.62 -12.50 6.60
CA VAL A 337 -0.19 -11.59 5.56
C VAL A 337 1.32 -11.42 5.68
N ASP A 338 2.02 -11.23 4.57
CA ASP A 338 3.44 -10.95 4.60
C ASP A 338 3.73 -9.55 5.17
N PHE A 339 4.95 -9.37 5.67
CA PHE A 339 5.37 -8.13 6.30
C PHE A 339 5.27 -6.92 5.37
N MET A 340 5.62 -7.06 4.09
CA MET A 340 5.62 -5.93 3.16
C MET A 340 4.19 -5.48 2.85
N THR A 341 3.26 -6.41 2.64
CA THR A 341 1.85 -6.08 2.43
C THR A 341 1.25 -5.37 3.65
N ALA A 342 1.53 -5.85 4.87
CA ALA A 342 1.09 -5.18 6.09
C ALA A 342 1.69 -3.77 6.23
N LEU A 343 2.98 -3.62 5.92
CA LEU A 343 3.69 -2.34 5.95
C LEU A 343 3.07 -1.33 4.98
N THR A 344 2.76 -1.75 3.75
CA THR A 344 2.13 -0.91 2.72
C THR A 344 0.75 -0.42 3.18
N ILE A 345 -0.08 -1.31 3.72
CA ILE A 345 -1.44 -0.95 4.15
C ILE A 345 -1.40 0.00 5.36
N VAL A 346 -0.54 -0.27 6.34
CA VAL A 346 -0.36 0.65 7.48
C VAL A 346 0.19 1.99 7.01
N GLY A 347 1.19 1.99 6.13
CA GLY A 347 1.77 3.18 5.50
C GLY A 347 0.70 4.04 4.86
N MET A 348 -0.05 3.49 3.90
CA MET A 348 -1.15 4.16 3.19
C MET A 348 -2.14 4.86 4.15
N TRP A 349 -2.61 4.16 5.19
CA TRP A 349 -3.55 4.77 6.15
C TRP A 349 -2.89 5.84 7.04
N THR A 350 -1.62 5.66 7.41
CA THR A 350 -0.88 6.69 8.16
C THR A 350 -0.60 7.93 7.31
N ASP A 351 -0.27 7.74 6.03
CA ASP A 351 0.00 8.81 5.08
C ASP A 351 -1.26 9.62 4.80
N TRP A 352 -2.40 8.93 4.60
CA TRP A 352 -3.70 9.58 4.49
C TRP A 352 -4.05 10.40 5.74
N MET A 353 -3.82 9.85 6.94
CA MET A 353 -4.13 10.55 8.19
C MET A 353 -3.24 11.79 8.40
N ARG A 354 -2.01 11.81 7.89
CA ARG A 354 -1.13 12.99 7.94
C ARG A 354 -1.64 14.16 7.10
N LYS A 355 -2.56 13.91 6.15
CA LYS A 355 -3.23 14.98 5.38
C LYS A 355 -4.36 15.66 6.17
N LEU A 356 -4.47 15.39 7.47
CA LEU A 356 -5.44 15.95 8.41
C LEU A 356 -6.87 15.93 7.85
N PRO A 357 -7.44 14.74 7.60
CA PRO A 357 -8.72 14.64 6.92
C PRO A 357 -9.93 14.99 7.81
N TYR A 358 -9.71 15.22 9.09
CA TYR A 358 -10.73 15.49 10.08
C TYR A 358 -10.59 16.90 10.66
N ASP A 359 -11.70 17.54 11.00
CA ASP A 359 -11.71 18.80 11.74
C ASP A 359 -11.23 18.62 13.20
N ASP A 360 -10.71 19.70 13.78
CA ASP A 360 -10.21 19.71 15.16
C ASP A 360 -11.37 19.69 16.19
N ASP A 361 -12.52 20.27 15.86
CA ASP A 361 -13.64 20.51 16.78
C ASP A 361 -14.48 19.26 17.05
N GLY A 362 -14.99 18.65 15.98
CA GLY A 362 -15.90 17.51 16.05
C GLY A 362 -15.20 16.16 15.84
N GLY A 363 -14.06 16.17 15.15
CA GLY A 363 -13.50 15.00 14.50
C GLY A 363 -14.34 14.55 13.31
N ASN A 364 -15.06 15.47 12.64
CA ASN A 364 -15.80 15.14 11.43
C ASN A 364 -14.87 15.15 10.23
N LEU A 365 -15.17 14.30 9.25
CA LEU A 365 -14.42 14.28 8.00
C LEU A 365 -14.69 15.59 7.25
N LEU A 366 -13.63 16.30 6.84
CA LEU A 366 -13.74 17.53 6.07
C LEU A 366 -14.47 17.26 4.74
N GLU A 367 -15.24 18.23 4.25
CA GLU A 367 -16.13 18.04 3.11
C GLU A 367 -15.39 17.57 1.85
N LYS A 368 -14.20 18.14 1.57
CA LYS A 368 -13.35 17.70 0.45
C LYS A 368 -13.00 16.21 0.50
N TRP A 369 -12.78 15.66 1.70
CA TRP A 369 -12.47 14.25 1.89
C TRP A 369 -13.73 13.39 1.88
N ARG A 370 -14.85 13.90 2.39
CA ARG A 370 -16.16 13.25 2.30
C ARG A 370 -16.54 13.00 0.86
N LEU A 371 -16.54 14.04 0.03
CA LEU A 371 -16.89 13.94 -1.40
C LEU A 371 -16.01 12.91 -2.13
N ARG A 372 -14.70 12.90 -1.85
CA ARG A 372 -13.78 11.89 -2.39
C ARG A 372 -14.15 10.47 -1.98
N VAL A 373 -14.32 10.23 -0.67
CA VAL A 373 -14.67 8.90 -0.16
C VAL A 373 -16.04 8.44 -0.68
N GLU A 374 -16.96 9.37 -0.88
CA GLU A 374 -18.28 9.10 -1.45
C GLU A 374 -18.22 8.74 -2.93
N GLY A 375 -17.34 9.40 -3.70
CA GLY A 375 -17.13 9.14 -5.13
C GLY A 375 -16.34 7.88 -5.48
N LEU A 376 -15.67 7.23 -4.52
CA LEU A 376 -14.93 5.99 -4.77
C LEU A 376 -15.86 4.84 -5.19
N ASP A 377 -15.45 4.09 -6.22
CA ASP A 377 -16.08 2.83 -6.60
C ASP A 377 -15.72 1.73 -5.59
N MET A 378 -16.73 1.22 -4.87
CA MET A 378 -16.54 0.16 -3.88
C MET A 378 -16.29 -1.22 -4.50
N THR A 379 -16.50 -1.39 -5.80
CA THR A 379 -16.20 -2.63 -6.51
C THR A 379 -14.74 -2.77 -6.89
N ASP A 380 -14.02 -1.65 -7.00
CA ASP A 380 -12.59 -1.63 -7.26
C ASP A 380 -11.80 -2.07 -6.02
N PRO A 381 -10.99 -3.15 -6.10
CA PRO A 381 -10.14 -3.59 -4.99
C PRO A 381 -9.07 -2.56 -4.60
N ASP A 382 -8.66 -1.68 -5.52
CA ASP A 382 -7.56 -0.73 -5.33
C ASP A 382 -8.05 0.71 -5.07
N CYS A 383 -9.36 0.93 -4.89
CA CYS A 383 -9.96 2.27 -4.76
C CYS A 383 -9.33 3.13 -3.64
N TRP A 384 -8.79 2.50 -2.59
CA TRP A 384 -8.12 3.21 -1.49
C TRP A 384 -6.78 3.82 -1.88
N THR A 385 -6.11 3.27 -2.90
CA THR A 385 -4.85 3.83 -3.40
C THR A 385 -5.06 5.16 -4.15
N LEU A 386 -6.25 5.36 -4.72
CA LEU A 386 -6.64 6.62 -5.37
C LEU A 386 -6.78 7.75 -4.35
N LEU A 387 -7.27 7.43 -3.15
CA LEU A 387 -7.41 8.40 -2.05
C LEU A 387 -6.06 8.99 -1.61
N GLU A 388 -4.97 8.22 -1.76
CA GLU A 388 -3.60 8.67 -1.48
C GLU A 388 -3.01 9.48 -2.64
N ARG A 389 -3.21 9.04 -3.88
CA ARG A 389 -2.48 9.55 -5.05
C ARG A 389 -3.02 10.84 -5.63
N ASP A 390 -4.31 11.13 -5.49
CA ASP A 390 -4.85 12.39 -5.98
C ASP A 390 -4.49 13.51 -4.98
N VAL A 391 -3.32 14.09 -5.20
CA VAL A 391 -3.06 15.48 -4.85
C VAL A 391 -3.87 16.26 -5.89
N PHE A 392 -5.03 16.80 -5.53
CA PHE A 392 -5.52 17.93 -6.31
C PHE A 392 -4.41 18.97 -6.17
N ASP A 393 -3.81 19.37 -7.28
CA ASP A 393 -2.92 20.52 -7.39
C ASP A 393 -3.74 21.81 -7.11
N ASP A 394 -4.39 21.88 -5.94
CA ASP A 394 -5.10 23.05 -5.42
C ASP A 394 -4.09 24.00 -4.73
N ASP A 395 -2.83 23.99 -5.18
CA ASP A 395 -1.92 25.14 -5.07
C ASP A 395 -2.24 26.19 -6.15
N VAL A 396 -3.43 26.13 -6.78
CA VAL A 396 -4.04 27.34 -7.32
C VAL A 396 -4.43 28.19 -6.12
N ASP A 397 -3.48 29.03 -5.69
CA ASP A 397 -3.63 30.09 -4.70
C ASP A 397 -4.99 30.80 -4.88
N GLU A 398 -5.99 30.39 -4.08
CA GLU A 398 -7.22 31.18 -3.85
C GLU A 398 -6.89 32.54 -3.16
N SER A 399 -5.61 32.79 -2.88
CA SER A 399 -5.04 34.02 -2.32
C SER A 399 -4.91 35.19 -3.33
N GLU A 400 -5.06 35.00 -4.64
CA GLU A 400 -4.85 36.06 -5.65
C GLU A 400 -6.13 36.68 -6.27
N ILE A 401 -7.34 36.43 -5.74
CA ILE A 401 -8.58 37.08 -6.26
C ILE A 401 -9.00 38.31 -5.43
N SER A 402 -8.21 38.71 -4.43
CA SER A 402 -8.45 39.94 -3.67
C SER A 402 -7.35 40.97 -3.96
N GLU A 403 -7.54 41.77 -5.01
CA GLU A 403 -7.21 43.21 -5.08
C GLU A 403 -7.45 43.71 -6.53
N GLY A 404 -8.71 43.94 -6.88
CA GLY A 404 -9.13 44.51 -8.16
C GLY A 404 -10.39 45.36 -7.97
N ASP A 405 -10.16 46.64 -7.85
CA ASP A 405 -11.04 47.73 -7.42
C ASP A 405 -11.97 48.26 -8.51
N GLU A 406 -12.85 47.49 -9.15
CA GLU A 406 -13.75 48.07 -10.15
C GLU A 406 -15.23 47.96 -9.79
N SER A 407 -15.66 48.89 -8.94
CA SER A 407 -16.76 49.83 -9.22
C SER A 407 -17.77 49.39 -10.30
N PHE A 408 -18.65 48.43 -9.97
CA PHE A 408 -19.88 48.22 -10.73
C PHE A 408 -21.06 48.90 -10.04
N SER A 409 -21.32 50.12 -10.51
CA SER A 409 -22.50 50.93 -10.27
C SER A 409 -23.76 50.17 -10.68
N TRP A 410 -24.57 49.77 -9.70
CA TRP A 410 -25.96 49.38 -9.92
C TRP A 410 -26.78 50.62 -10.28
N THR A 411 -27.01 50.88 -11.57
CA THR A 411 -28.06 51.80 -12.00
C THR A 411 -29.37 51.06 -12.26
N ASN A 412 -30.37 51.47 -11.48
CA ASN A 412 -31.80 51.25 -11.65
C ASN A 412 -32.32 51.37 -13.09
N TYR A 413 -33.21 50.45 -13.45
CA TYR A 413 -34.48 50.56 -14.21
C TYR A 413 -34.79 49.12 -14.68
N ASP A 414 -35.97 48.53 -14.51
CA ASP A 414 -37.27 49.07 -14.88
C ASP A 414 -38.41 48.37 -14.14
N GLN A 415 -39.50 49.12 -14.06
CA GLN A 415 -40.73 48.93 -13.35
C GLN A 415 -41.69 48.05 -14.17
N PHE A 416 -42.32 47.04 -13.55
CA PHE A 416 -43.58 46.49 -14.02
C PHE A 416 -44.53 46.23 -12.85
N GLU A 417 -45.46 47.16 -12.67
CA GLU A 417 -46.74 46.94 -11.99
C GLU A 417 -47.71 46.26 -12.97
N LEU A 418 -48.41 45.21 -12.53
CA LEU A 418 -49.84 44.91 -12.77
C LEU A 418 -50.22 43.82 -11.75
N SER A 419 -50.91 44.15 -10.65
CA SER A 419 -52.36 44.27 -10.51
C SER A 419 -53.14 42.94 -10.53
N GLY A 420 -53.44 42.43 -9.33
CA GLY A 420 -54.81 42.18 -8.86
C GLY A 420 -55.51 40.87 -9.25
N GLY A 421 -55.99 40.14 -8.23
CA GLY A 421 -57.00 39.09 -8.40
C GLY A 421 -57.17 38.20 -7.17
N ASP A 422 -57.98 38.66 -6.21
CA ASP A 422 -58.49 37.92 -5.04
C ASP A 422 -59.23 36.61 -5.40
N THR A 423 -59.05 35.57 -4.59
CA THR A 423 -60.19 34.79 -4.08
C THR A 423 -59.85 34.01 -2.81
N ALA A 424 -60.74 34.19 -1.83
CA ALA A 424 -60.74 33.60 -0.51
C ALA A 424 -61.27 32.16 -0.47
N GLU A 425 -61.21 31.59 0.75
CA GLU A 425 -62.02 30.50 1.36
C GLU A 425 -61.15 29.33 1.86
N LEU A 426 -60.85 29.30 3.17
CA LEU A 426 -61.64 28.68 4.25
C LEU A 426 -61.61 27.15 4.23
N SER A 427 -60.91 26.54 5.19
CA SER A 427 -61.54 25.59 6.12
C SER A 427 -60.55 25.15 7.22
N ASP A 428 -61.00 25.36 8.46
CA ASP A 428 -60.54 24.77 9.71
C ASP A 428 -60.70 23.23 9.76
N THR A 429 -60.45 22.68 10.95
CA THR A 429 -60.55 21.29 11.45
C THR A 429 -59.33 20.41 11.15
N ASP A 430 -58.74 19.69 12.10
CA ASP A 430 -59.31 19.13 13.33
C ASP A 430 -58.22 18.86 14.38
N GLU A 431 -58.63 18.99 15.63
CA GLU A 431 -57.87 18.64 16.82
C GLU A 431 -57.76 17.11 16.94
N SER A 432 -56.65 16.64 17.47
CA SER A 432 -56.65 15.39 18.24
C SER A 432 -55.62 15.48 19.35
N GLU A 433 -56.10 15.97 20.51
CA GLU A 433 -55.71 15.43 21.80
C GLU A 433 -55.77 13.90 21.74
N LEU A 434 -54.78 13.20 22.32
CA LEU A 434 -55.04 12.01 23.15
C LEU A 434 -53.78 11.60 23.92
N SER A 435 -53.90 11.77 25.24
CA SER A 435 -53.37 10.94 26.33
C SER A 435 -51.85 10.74 26.45
N ASP A 436 -51.29 11.64 27.25
CA ASP A 436 -50.48 11.35 28.43
C ASP A 436 -50.85 10.01 29.14
N THR A 437 -49.90 9.08 29.18
CA THR A 437 -49.79 8.08 30.25
C THR A 437 -48.32 7.93 30.58
N GLY A 438 -47.91 8.54 31.68
CA GLY A 438 -46.66 8.21 32.35
C GLY A 438 -46.69 6.76 32.83
N ASP A 439 -45.53 6.10 32.74
CA ASP A 439 -45.17 5.02 33.66
C ASP A 439 -43.68 5.15 33.97
N GLU A 440 -43.48 5.72 35.14
CA GLU A 440 -42.29 5.69 35.97
C GLU A 440 -42.08 4.24 36.45
N TYR A 441 -41.04 3.56 35.96
CA TYR A 441 -40.51 2.38 36.63
C TYR A 441 -39.02 2.57 36.91
N ASP A 442 -38.78 2.83 38.18
CA ASP A 442 -37.53 2.85 38.87
C ASP A 442 -37.03 1.41 39.14
N SER A 443 -35.70 1.27 39.17
CA SER A 443 -34.93 0.33 40.01
C SER A 443 -34.66 -1.14 39.62
N LYS A 444 -33.35 -1.45 39.73
CA LYS A 444 -32.65 -2.75 39.95
C LYS A 444 -32.52 -3.63 38.70
N GLY A 445 -31.32 -3.98 38.21
CA GLY A 445 -30.15 -4.44 38.95
C GLY A 445 -30.21 -5.95 39.07
N LEU A 446 -29.67 -6.69 38.09
CA LEU A 446 -29.38 -8.11 38.18
C LEU A 446 -28.21 -8.44 37.26
N ALA A 447 -27.16 -8.99 37.87
CA ALA A 447 -26.08 -9.72 37.24
C ALA A 447 -26.59 -11.13 36.86
N ASP A 448 -26.08 -11.65 35.75
CA ASP A 448 -26.03 -13.07 35.38
C ASP A 448 -24.97 -13.10 34.25
N ASP A 449 -23.74 -13.59 34.41
CA ASP A 449 -23.29 -14.95 34.75
C ASP A 449 -24.03 -16.04 33.96
N GLY A 450 -23.26 -16.95 33.33
CA GLY A 450 -23.75 -18.08 32.53
C GLY A 450 -23.28 -17.98 31.08
N ASP A 451 -22.05 -18.35 30.76
CA ASP A 451 -21.63 -19.73 30.42
C ASP A 451 -22.40 -20.31 29.23
N GLU A 452 -21.68 -20.55 28.11
CA GLU A 452 -21.66 -21.86 27.44
C GLU A 452 -20.58 -21.90 26.33
N GLU A 453 -19.52 -22.66 26.67
CA GLU A 453 -18.50 -23.40 25.88
C GLU A 453 -17.46 -22.70 24.98
#